data_AF-A0AA38MH93-F1
#
_entry.id   AF-A0AA38MH93-F1
#
_cell.length_a   1.000
_cell.length_b   1.000
_cell.length_c   1.000
_cell.angle_alpha   90.00
_cell.angle_beta   90.00
_cell.angle_gamma   90.00
#
_symmetry.space_group_name_H-M   'P 1'
#
loop_
_entity.id
_entity.type
_entity.pdbx_description
1 polymer ?
#
loop_
_entity_poly.entity_id
_entity_poly.type
_entity_poly.pdbx_seq_one_letter_code
_entity_poly.pdbx_strand_id
1 'polypeptide(L)'
;MSSFISTLNKESHLQAFVSAKTLEENKKFLTKNFSKLSTRYGDKIFVQLEESRTILPQRFTEKFTDSVISDLNQKIVNGLKLYLVNRGPIGRTINIEFIEE
;
A
#
# COMPACT_ATOMS: atom_id res chain seq x y z
N MET A 1 -16.69 -23.19 -17.29
CA MET A 1 -15.56 -22.92 -16.37
C MET A 1 -14.58 -21.85 -16.89
N SER A 2 -14.83 -21.19 -18.02
CA SER A 2 -13.93 -20.17 -18.59
C SER A 2 -14.14 -18.74 -18.04
N SER A 3 -15.18 -18.48 -17.24
CA SER A 3 -15.51 -17.12 -16.78
C SER A 3 -14.55 -16.61 -15.70
N PHE A 4 -14.18 -17.42 -14.70
CA PHE A 4 -13.35 -16.97 -13.58
C PHE A 4 -11.92 -16.56 -14.00
N ILE A 5 -11.29 -17.33 -14.89
CA ILE A 5 -9.95 -17.01 -15.41
C ILE A 5 -9.99 -15.75 -16.29
N SER A 6 -11.08 -15.55 -17.05
CA SER A 6 -11.24 -14.32 -17.85
C SER A 6 -11.43 -13.07 -16.99
N THR A 7 -12.09 -13.20 -15.82
CA THR A 7 -12.21 -12.13 -14.83
C THR A 7 -10.87 -11.85 -14.16
N LEU A 8 -10.12 -12.89 -13.76
CA LEU A 8 -8.75 -12.77 -13.25
C LEU A 8 -7.83 -12.04 -14.22
N ASN A 9 -7.93 -12.33 -15.52
CA ASN A 9 -7.11 -11.68 -16.54
C ASN A 9 -7.53 -10.23 -16.83
N LYS A 10 -8.81 -9.88 -16.65
CA LYS A 10 -9.27 -8.47 -16.67
C LYS A 10 -8.84 -7.72 -15.40
N GLU A 11 -8.84 -8.34 -14.22
CA GLU A 11 -8.34 -7.71 -13.00
C GLU A 11 -6.80 -7.69 -12.91
N SER A 12 -6.12 -8.53 -13.70
CA SER A 12 -4.68 -8.51 -13.91
C SER A 12 -4.19 -7.27 -14.68
N HIS A 13 -5.05 -6.27 -14.96
CA HIS A 13 -4.58 -4.95 -15.35
C HIS A 13 -3.58 -4.47 -14.29
N LEU A 14 -2.30 -4.50 -14.67
CA LEU A 14 -1.16 -4.16 -13.83
C LEU A 14 -1.40 -2.78 -13.24
N GLN A 15 -1.76 -2.74 -11.96
CA GLN A 15 -1.89 -1.47 -11.26
C GLN A 15 -0.52 -0.81 -11.25
N ALA A 16 -0.48 0.45 -11.67
CA ALA A 16 0.77 1.17 -11.83
C ALA A 16 1.53 1.16 -10.51
N PHE A 17 2.81 0.78 -10.58
CA PHE A 17 3.70 0.94 -9.45
C PHE A 17 4.18 2.39 -9.42
N VAL A 18 3.78 3.12 -8.38
CA VAL A 18 4.07 4.53 -8.20
C VAL A 18 4.93 4.70 -6.96
N SER A 19 6.02 5.47 -7.07
CA SER A 19 6.83 5.80 -5.90
C SER A 19 5.99 6.60 -4.92
N ALA A 20 6.09 6.28 -3.62
CA ALA A 20 5.39 7.08 -2.62
C ALA A 20 5.81 8.56 -2.68
N LYS A 21 7.02 8.85 -3.18
CA LYS A 21 7.55 10.22 -3.38
C LYS A 21 6.84 11.00 -4.48
N THR A 22 6.23 10.32 -5.44
CA THR A 22 5.54 10.94 -6.57
C THR A 22 4.04 11.02 -6.35
N LEU A 23 3.55 10.57 -5.18
CA LEU A 23 2.16 10.76 -4.79
C LEU A 23 1.91 12.24 -4.52
N GLU A 24 0.76 12.72 -4.97
CA GLU A 24 0.30 14.09 -4.74
C GLU A 24 0.25 14.41 -3.24
N GLU A 25 0.83 15.54 -2.85
CA GLU A 25 0.90 15.93 -1.44
C GLU A 25 -0.49 16.28 -0.90
N ASN A 26 -0.75 15.90 0.35
CA ASN A 26 -2.01 16.12 1.07
C ASN A 26 -3.25 15.46 0.45
N LYS A 27 -3.10 14.68 -0.62
CA LYS A 27 -4.17 13.87 -1.18
C LYS A 27 -4.32 12.56 -0.40
N LYS A 28 -5.58 12.18 -0.18
CA LYS A 28 -5.95 10.90 0.45
C LYS A 28 -5.98 9.81 -0.61
N PHE A 29 -5.18 8.77 -0.42
CA PHE A 29 -5.20 7.57 -1.25
C PHE A 29 -5.76 6.40 -0.44
N LEU A 30 -6.90 5.84 -0.88
CA LEU A 30 -7.53 4.74 -0.17
C LEU A 30 -6.66 3.47 -0.25
N THR A 31 -6.34 2.93 0.91
CA THR A 31 -5.56 1.70 1.08
C THR A 31 -6.48 0.48 1.01
N LYS A 32 -6.14 -0.49 0.16
CA LYS A 32 -6.87 -1.76 0.02
C LYS A 32 -6.20 -2.90 0.77
N ASN A 33 -4.87 -2.97 0.78
CA ASN A 33 -4.14 -3.95 1.58
C ASN A 33 -2.67 -3.53 1.79
N PHE A 34 -2.03 -4.24 2.71
CA PHE A 34 -0.60 -4.25 2.95
C PHE A 34 -0.03 -5.63 2.62
N SER A 35 1.18 -5.65 2.07
CA SER A 35 1.95 -6.88 1.89
C SER A 35 3.42 -6.64 2.17
N LYS A 36 4.10 -7.68 2.66
CA LYS A 36 5.54 -7.65 2.90
C LYS A 36 6.22 -8.46 1.81
N LEU A 37 7.21 -7.86 1.16
CA LEU A 37 7.99 -8.51 0.10
C LEU A 37 9.48 -8.46 0.45
N SER A 38 10.08 -9.62 0.55
CA SER A 38 11.53 -9.76 0.72
C SER A 38 12.22 -9.49 -0.62
N THR A 39 13.10 -8.49 -0.63
CA THR A 39 13.94 -8.16 -1.79
C THR A 39 15.40 -8.46 -1.47
N ARG A 40 16.27 -8.42 -2.49
CA ARG A 40 17.74 -8.53 -2.28
C ARG A 40 18.32 -7.45 -1.36
N TYR A 41 17.56 -6.38 -1.09
CA TYR A 41 17.95 -5.26 -0.22
C TYR A 41 17.17 -5.24 1.09
N GLY A 42 16.63 -6.39 1.49
CA GLY A 42 15.80 -6.56 2.68
C GLY A 42 14.32 -6.41 2.41
N ASP A 43 13.54 -6.49 3.48
CA ASP A 43 12.09 -6.47 3.42
C ASP A 43 11.54 -5.07 3.12
N LYS A 44 10.52 -5.03 2.27
CA LYS A 44 9.77 -3.82 1.93
C LYS A 44 8.30 -4.04 2.20
N ILE A 45 7.65 -2.97 2.67
CA ILE A 45 6.20 -2.94 2.86
C ILE A 45 5.58 -2.32 1.62
N PHE A 46 4.79 -3.12 0.93
CA PHE A 46 3.97 -2.71 -0.19
C PHE A 46 2.59 -2.35 0.31
N VAL A 47 2.04 -1.27 -0.25
CA VAL A 47 0.67 -0.82 0.01
C VAL A 47 -0.05 -0.82 -1.32
N GLN A 48 -1.14 -1.57 -1.37
CA GLN A 48 -2.09 -1.49 -2.44
C GLN A 48 -3.00 -0.30 -2.21
N LEU A 49 -3.00 0.64 -3.15
CA LEU A 49 -3.97 1.71 -3.22
C LEU A 49 -5.08 1.32 -4.21
N GLU A 50 -6.16 2.07 -4.24
CA GLU A 50 -7.28 1.81 -5.16
C GLU A 50 -6.86 1.75 -6.64
N GLU A 51 -6.02 2.69 -7.08
CA GLU A 51 -5.62 2.84 -8.48
C GLU A 51 -4.14 2.51 -8.74
N SER A 52 -3.35 2.29 -7.70
CA SER A 52 -1.89 2.11 -7.82
C SER A 52 -1.32 1.27 -6.69
N ARG A 53 -0.05 0.93 -6.78
CA ARG A 53 0.72 0.27 -5.72
C ARG A 53 1.93 1.12 -5.37
N THR A 54 2.29 1.12 -4.10
CA THR A 54 3.49 1.85 -3.65
C THR A 54 4.27 1.07 -2.60
N ILE A 55 5.53 1.49 -2.38
CA ILE A 55 6.40 0.96 -1.32
C ILE A 55 6.57 2.04 -0.25
N LEU A 56 6.41 1.65 1.01
CA LEU A 56 6.68 2.53 2.14
C LEU A 56 8.19 2.73 2.35
N PRO A 57 8.59 3.89 2.89
CA PRO A 57 9.95 4.10 3.37
C PRO A 57 10.40 3.02 4.36
N GLN A 58 11.69 2.69 4.35
CA GLN A 58 12.26 1.61 5.15
C GLN A 58 11.97 1.68 6.66
N ARG A 59 11.76 2.89 7.21
CA ARG A 59 11.38 3.11 8.62
C ARG A 59 10.07 2.42 9.03
N PHE A 60 9.23 2.04 8.07
CA PHE A 60 7.99 1.32 8.33
C PHE A 60 8.19 -0.20 8.38
N THR A 61 9.28 -0.74 7.81
CA THR A 61 9.52 -2.18 7.72
C THR A 61 9.58 -2.85 9.10
N GLU A 62 10.18 -2.21 10.09
CA GLU A 62 10.28 -2.76 11.46
C GLU A 62 8.96 -2.69 12.23
N LYS A 63 8.10 -1.72 11.90
CA LYS A 63 6.81 -1.51 12.59
C LYS A 63 5.69 -2.38 12.01
N PHE A 64 5.79 -2.74 10.74
CA PHE A 64 4.83 -3.59 10.04
C PHE A 64 5.28 -5.04 10.10
N THR A 65 5.09 -5.67 11.26
CA THR A 65 5.22 -7.12 11.42
C THR A 65 4.11 -7.85 10.68
N ASP A 66 4.28 -9.14 10.45
CA ASP A 66 3.27 -9.95 9.75
C ASP A 66 1.91 -9.98 10.51
N SER A 67 1.95 -9.95 11.85
CA SER A 67 0.76 -9.81 12.68
C SER A 67 0.04 -8.48 12.45
N VAL A 68 0.77 -7.36 12.46
CA VAL A 68 0.21 -6.02 12.22
C VAL A 68 -0.38 -5.92 10.81
N ILE A 69 0.30 -6.48 9.80
CA ILE A 69 -0.19 -6.53 8.43
C ILE A 69 -1.49 -7.32 8.35
N SER A 70 -1.54 -8.50 8.96
CA SER A 70 -2.74 -9.35 9.00
C SER A 70 -3.92 -8.61 9.66
N ASP A 71 -3.69 -8.00 10.82
CA ASP A 71 -4.72 -7.27 11.55
C ASP A 71 -5.25 -6.07 10.76
N LEU A 72 -4.37 -5.27 10.16
CA LEU A 72 -4.77 -4.13 9.33
C LEU A 72 -5.57 -4.58 8.10
N ASN A 73 -5.11 -5.64 7.43
CA ASN A 73 -5.82 -6.19 6.27
C ASN A 73 -7.21 -6.73 6.65
N GLN A 74 -7.34 -7.42 7.78
CA GLN A 74 -8.64 -7.87 8.27
C GLN A 74 -9.57 -6.69 8.59
N LYS A 75 -9.06 -5.64 9.23
CA LYS A 75 -9.85 -4.43 9.50
C LYS A 75 -10.32 -3.76 8.21
N ILE A 76 -9.46 -3.66 7.19
CA ILE A 76 -9.83 -3.10 5.88
C ILE A 76 -10.92 -3.95 5.21
N VAL A 77 -10.77 -5.28 5.23
CA VAL A 77 -11.80 -6.20 4.70
C VAL A 77 -13.13 -6.05 5.44
N ASN A 78 -13.07 -5.81 6.75
CA ASN A 78 -14.25 -5.57 7.60
C ASN A 78 -14.83 -4.15 7.46
N GLY A 79 -14.28 -3.30 6.60
CA GLY A 79 -14.83 -1.99 6.25
C GLY A 79 -14.08 -0.77 6.76
N LEU A 80 -12.92 -0.93 7.42
CA LEU A 80 -12.07 0.21 7.81
C LEU A 80 -11.61 0.98 6.57
N LYS A 81 -11.87 2.29 6.52
CA LYS A 81 -11.30 3.15 5.48
C LYS A 81 -9.99 3.74 5.98
N LEU A 82 -8.90 3.17 5.49
CA LEU A 82 -7.56 3.64 5.80
C LEU A 82 -6.99 4.41 4.60
N TYR A 83 -6.61 5.66 4.80
CA TYR A 83 -6.02 6.50 3.76
C TYR A 83 -4.54 6.72 4.00
N LEU A 84 -3.75 6.55 2.95
CA LEU A 84 -2.34 6.95 2.90
C LEU A 84 -2.27 8.40 2.39
N VAL A 85 -1.56 9.26 3.11
CA VAL A 85 -1.34 10.66 2.75
C VAL A 85 0.15 10.96 2.70
N ASN A 86 0.63 11.45 1.55
CA ASN A 86 1.97 12.03 1.44
C ASN A 86 1.95 13.46 2.02
N ARG A 87 2.72 13.73 3.07
CA ARG A 87 2.85 15.05 3.71
C ARG A 87 4.06 15.84 3.22
N GLY A 88 4.64 15.43 2.10
CA GLY A 88 5.78 16.08 1.47
C GLY A 88 7.13 15.53 1.94
N PRO A 89 8.23 16.10 1.45
CA PRO A 89 9.57 15.63 1.73
C PRO A 89 10.02 15.91 3.17
N ILE A 90 10.75 14.95 3.77
CA ILE A 90 11.53 15.15 5.00
C ILE A 90 12.96 14.68 4.72
N GLY A 91 13.87 15.63 4.57
CA GLY A 91 15.26 15.36 4.18
C GLY A 91 15.32 14.60 2.84
N ARG A 92 15.86 13.37 2.86
CA ARG A 92 15.99 12.51 1.66
C ARG A 92 14.82 11.54 1.46
N THR A 93 13.82 11.59 2.33
CA THR A 93 12.63 10.74 2.30
C THR A 93 11.37 11.59 2.25
N ILE A 94 10.21 10.97 2.39
CA ILE A 94 8.91 11.63 2.49
C ILE A 94 8.25 11.32 3.82
N ASN A 95 7.39 12.22 4.25
CA ASN A 95 6.50 12.00 5.36
C ASN A 95 5.23 11.31 4.86
N ILE A 96 4.89 10.18 5.47
CA ILE A 96 3.67 9.43 5.15
C ILE A 96 2.86 9.34 6.43
N GLU A 97 1.59 9.69 6.33
CA GLU A 97 0.61 9.58 7.39
C GLU A 97 -0.50 8.61 6.96
N PHE A 98 -1.03 7.86 7.93
CA PHE A 98 -2.22 7.04 7.74
C PHE A 98 -3.36 7.63 8.56
N ILE A 99 -4.52 7.81 7.92
CA ILE A 99 -5.72 8.37 8.54
C ILE A 99 -6.83 7.34 8.45
N GLU A 100 -7.46 7.04 9.59
CA GLU A 100 -8.64 6.17 9.69
C GLU A 100 -9.92 7.02 9.60
N GLU A 101 -10.93 6.52 8.87
CA GLU A 101 -12.32 7.06 8.82
C GLU A 101 -13.36 5.95 8.97
#